data_AF-A0A550IFE1-F1
#
_entry.id   AF-A0A550IFE1-F1
#
_cell.length_a   1.000
_cell.length_b   1.000
_cell.length_c   1.000
_cell.angle_alpha   90.00
_cell.angle_beta   90.00
_cell.angle_gamma   90.00
#
_symmetry.space_group_name_H-M   'P 1'
#
loop_
_entity.id
_entity.type
_entity.pdbx_description
1 polymer ?
#
loop_
_entity_poly.entity_id
_entity_poly.type
_entity_poly.pdbx_seq_one_letter_code
_entity_poly.pdbx_strand_id
1 'polypeptide(L)'
;MPLGSLVLLGLPPVWDFATSGLETGLATCWIAGAWLALIKRPSALLTSAVIGLGPLVRPDLGLVSVVFLGAQWLLVRPSWRGTLAGAGAAGALPAAYEVFRAGYYGHLVPLPAVTKEASQSLWGRGLGYLGDFAHPYLLWVPALFVVAAVLPARGGLAERGVARLVPVLAPVVAGLLCWLYVIKVGGDFMHGRMLLPGLLLMLLPVFVVPVTRVGVLAAVGVGLWAVVCAGWLRIPYGGQIGAAGIADERGVYVRHNADPHPVRHTFVGAPHHLEYARKVWAARYSGAPALLFGKEGRVAAPVGAGAPSMTASYVVLGLNGSLVPLDGAALDPIGLAYPLAAHSERVGGGRVGHDKRLPAAWLAADRGVPGALPARTDPAQVAAARRALRCGALAELNSATRGALTPGRFLRNATGAWERTTFRFPNDPVRAEKELCG
;
A
#
# COMPACT_ATOMS: atom_id res chain seq x y z
N MET A 1 2.72 -7.29 33.89
CA MET A 1 2.82 -8.50 33.04
C MET A 1 2.69 -8.10 31.58
N PRO A 2 3.59 -8.55 30.68
CA PRO A 2 3.38 -8.37 29.24
C PRO A 2 2.15 -9.18 28.82
N LEU A 3 1.25 -8.58 28.03
CA LEU A 3 0.07 -9.27 27.53
C LEU A 3 -0.11 -9.00 26.04
N GLY A 4 -0.44 -7.76 25.67
CA GLY A 4 -0.58 -7.39 24.26
C GLY A 4 0.72 -7.49 23.47
N SER A 5 1.87 -7.24 24.11
CA SER A 5 3.17 -7.41 23.45
C SER A 5 3.45 -8.87 23.05
N LEU A 6 3.04 -9.84 23.86
CA LEU A 6 3.18 -11.27 23.55
C LEU A 6 2.35 -11.68 22.33
N VAL A 7 1.19 -11.05 22.12
CA VAL A 7 0.36 -11.28 20.92
C VAL A 7 1.11 -10.89 19.65
N LEU A 8 1.71 -9.69 19.62
CA LEU A 8 2.49 -9.25 18.47
C LEU A 8 3.74 -10.09 18.25
N LEU A 9 4.46 -10.42 19.33
CA LEU A 9 5.70 -11.21 19.24
C LEU A 9 5.45 -12.65 18.78
N GLY A 10 4.27 -13.22 19.05
CA GLY A 10 3.94 -14.59 18.62
C GLY A 10 3.60 -14.70 17.12
N LEU A 11 3.33 -13.60 16.43
CA LEU A 11 2.78 -13.62 15.07
C LEU A 11 3.87 -13.57 13.99
N PRO A 12 3.98 -14.62 13.13
CA PRO A 12 4.90 -14.60 11.98
C PRO A 12 4.82 -13.37 11.08
N PRO A 13 3.63 -12.85 10.68
CA PRO A 13 3.58 -11.67 9.81
C PRO A 13 4.20 -10.41 10.46
N VAL A 14 4.23 -10.31 11.79
CA VAL A 14 4.91 -9.19 12.47
C VAL A 14 6.42 -9.24 12.20
N TRP A 15 7.02 -10.43 12.20
CA TRP A 15 8.45 -10.61 11.95
C TRP A 15 8.83 -10.35 10.50
N ASP A 16 7.99 -10.82 9.57
CA ASP A 16 8.18 -10.60 8.14
C ASP A 16 8.19 -9.10 7.83
N PHE A 17 7.17 -8.36 8.28
CA PHE A 17 7.06 -6.95 7.96
C PHE A 17 7.99 -6.05 8.78
N ALA A 18 8.38 -6.45 9.99
CA ALA A 18 9.41 -5.75 10.76
C ALA A 18 10.79 -5.78 10.07
N THR A 19 11.06 -6.78 9.23
CA THR A 19 12.36 -6.95 8.54
C THR A 19 12.29 -6.73 7.03
N SER A 20 11.11 -6.41 6.49
CA SER A 20 10.87 -6.25 5.05
C SER A 20 11.43 -4.97 4.40
N GLY A 21 11.86 -3.99 5.19
CA GLY A 21 12.22 -2.65 4.70
C GLY A 21 11.03 -1.77 4.30
N LEU A 22 9.79 -2.22 4.59
CA LEU A 22 8.57 -1.42 4.42
C LEU A 22 8.39 -0.42 5.58
N GLU A 23 7.34 0.41 5.47
CA GLU A 23 7.01 1.47 6.43
C GLU A 23 6.60 0.98 7.83
N THR A 24 6.52 -0.33 8.07
CA THR A 24 5.99 -0.95 9.29
C THR A 24 6.71 -0.48 10.55
N GLY A 25 8.04 -0.33 10.51
CA GLY A 25 8.81 0.20 11.65
C GLY A 25 8.45 1.64 11.98
N LEU A 26 8.36 2.50 10.95
CA LEU A 26 7.96 3.91 11.11
C LEU A 26 6.51 4.04 11.59
N ALA A 27 5.59 3.24 11.04
CA ALA A 27 4.19 3.20 11.45
C ALA A 27 4.04 2.78 12.92
N THR A 28 4.78 1.75 13.36
CA THR A 28 4.78 1.28 14.74
C THR A 28 5.29 2.35 15.70
N CYS A 29 6.43 2.98 15.36
CA CYS A 29 7.01 4.07 16.13
C CYS A 29 6.05 5.26 16.26
N TRP A 30 5.45 5.68 15.13
CA TRP A 30 4.51 6.78 15.12
C TRP A 30 3.22 6.48 15.91
N ILE A 31 2.61 5.29 15.74
CA ILE A 31 1.41 4.88 16.48
C ILE A 31 1.67 4.93 18.00
N ALA A 32 2.75 4.27 18.45
CA ALA A 32 3.09 4.21 19.86
C ALA A 32 3.47 5.59 20.43
N GLY A 33 4.27 6.37 19.69
CA GLY A 33 4.69 7.70 20.06
C GLY A 33 3.55 8.71 20.13
N ALA A 34 2.63 8.69 19.16
CA ALA A 34 1.46 9.55 19.14
C ALA A 34 0.51 9.25 20.30
N TRP A 35 0.29 7.97 20.62
CA TRP A 35 -0.50 7.58 21.79
C TRP A 35 0.17 7.98 23.12
N LEU A 36 1.49 7.80 23.23
CA LEU A 36 2.25 8.23 24.40
C LEU A 36 2.18 9.76 24.59
N ALA A 37 2.32 10.52 23.51
CA ALA A 37 2.18 11.98 23.53
C ALA A 37 0.78 12.42 23.96
N LEU A 38 -0.26 11.74 23.47
CA LEU A 38 -1.65 11.95 23.87
C LEU A 38 -1.86 11.72 25.37
N ILE A 39 -1.22 10.71 25.96
CA ILE A 39 -1.31 10.43 27.39
C ILE A 39 -0.50 11.43 28.24
N LYS A 40 0.74 11.71 27.84
CA LYS A 40 1.70 12.44 28.68
C LYS A 40 1.61 13.95 28.54
N ARG A 41 1.30 14.46 27.35
CA ARG A 41 1.28 15.89 27.04
C ARG A 41 0.08 16.26 26.15
N PRO A 42 -1.17 15.94 26.54
CA PRO A 42 -2.35 16.19 25.70
C PRO A 42 -2.54 17.67 25.37
N SER A 43 -2.16 18.59 26.24
CA SER A 43 -2.32 20.05 26.03
C SER A 43 -1.27 20.68 25.13
N ALA A 44 -0.20 19.96 24.76
CA ALA A 44 0.88 20.51 23.94
C ALA A 44 0.50 20.57 22.45
N LEU A 45 0.79 21.70 21.79
CA LEU A 45 0.63 21.83 20.32
C LEU A 45 1.52 20.84 19.55
N LEU A 46 2.68 20.50 20.10
CA LEU A 46 3.55 19.47 19.54
C LEU A 46 2.84 18.11 19.46
N THR A 47 1.97 17.78 20.42
CA THR A 47 1.17 16.55 20.37
C THR A 47 0.21 16.57 19.18
N SER A 48 -0.45 17.71 18.92
CA SER A 48 -1.29 17.88 17.72
C SER A 48 -0.47 17.75 16.44
N ALA A 49 0.71 18.35 16.38
CA ALA A 49 1.61 18.23 15.23
C ALA A 49 2.03 16.77 14.98
N VAL A 50 2.47 16.05 16.01
CA VAL A 50 2.86 14.63 15.92
C VAL A 50 1.70 13.76 15.46
N ILE A 51 0.51 13.93 16.06
CA ILE A 51 -0.69 13.20 15.63
C ILE A 51 -1.07 13.58 14.18
N GLY A 52 -0.82 14.82 13.75
CA GLY A 52 -1.05 15.27 12.39
C GLY A 52 -0.19 14.56 11.33
N LEU A 53 0.97 14.01 11.69
CA LEU A 53 1.88 13.37 10.74
C LEU A 53 1.38 12.02 10.18
N GLY A 54 0.30 11.46 10.70
CA GLY A 54 -0.21 10.12 10.31
C GLY A 54 -0.29 9.89 8.80
N PRO A 55 -0.98 10.74 8.02
CA PRO A 55 -1.06 10.59 6.56
C PRO A 55 0.29 10.58 5.82
N LEU A 56 1.32 11.20 6.41
CA LEU A 56 2.68 11.25 5.85
C LEU A 56 3.49 9.98 6.17
N VAL A 57 3.18 9.32 7.29
CA VAL A 57 3.74 8.01 7.61
C VAL A 57 3.11 6.93 6.75
N ARG A 58 1.78 6.91 6.69
CA ARG A 58 1.01 6.07 5.79
C ARG A 58 -0.38 6.70 5.57
N PRO A 59 -0.90 6.79 4.32
CA PRO A 59 -2.14 7.51 4.06
C PRO A 59 -3.35 7.08 4.91
N ASP A 60 -3.51 5.79 5.19
CA ASP A 60 -4.60 5.26 6.02
C ASP A 60 -4.46 5.59 7.51
N LEU A 61 -3.26 5.93 8.00
CA LEU A 61 -3.07 6.42 9.37
C LEU A 61 -3.66 7.83 9.57
N GLY A 62 -4.10 8.50 8.50
CA GLY A 62 -4.94 9.69 8.64
C GLY A 62 -6.24 9.42 9.43
N LEU A 63 -6.78 8.21 9.33
CA LEU A 63 -7.92 7.77 10.16
C LEU A 63 -7.55 7.77 11.65
N VAL A 64 -6.35 7.29 11.97
CA VAL A 64 -5.82 7.27 13.35
C VAL A 64 -5.59 8.70 13.84
N SER A 65 -5.04 9.58 13.00
CA SER A 65 -4.88 11.00 13.30
C SER A 65 -6.19 11.67 13.68
N VAL A 66 -7.27 11.44 12.92
CA VAL A 66 -8.60 12.00 13.22
C VAL A 66 -9.09 11.53 14.59
N VAL A 67 -9.01 10.23 14.88
CA VAL A 67 -9.46 9.67 16.17
C VAL A 67 -8.62 10.22 17.32
N PHE A 68 -7.30 10.31 17.17
CA PHE A 68 -6.40 10.79 18.21
C PHE A 68 -6.52 12.30 18.45
N LEU A 69 -6.74 13.12 17.42
CA LEU A 69 -7.04 14.55 17.56
C LEU A 69 -8.40 14.76 18.25
N GLY A 70 -9.41 13.97 17.89
CA GLY A 70 -10.70 13.98 18.59
C GLY A 70 -10.55 13.60 20.07
N ALA A 71 -9.76 12.57 20.37
CA ALA A 71 -9.43 12.18 21.73
C ALA A 71 -8.67 13.29 22.49
N GLN A 72 -7.70 13.94 21.85
CA GLN A 72 -6.98 15.09 22.41
C GLN A 72 -7.95 16.23 22.74
N TRP A 73 -8.86 16.55 21.83
CA TRP A 73 -9.86 17.59 22.02
C TRP A 73 -10.80 17.27 23.20
N LEU A 74 -11.25 16.02 23.34
CA LEU A 74 -12.07 15.58 24.46
C LEU A 74 -11.34 15.64 25.82
N LEU A 75 -10.04 15.38 25.83
CA LEU A 75 -9.19 15.43 27.03
C LEU A 75 -8.90 16.87 27.47
N VAL A 76 -8.53 17.73 26.54
CA VAL A 76 -8.06 19.10 26.83
C VAL A 76 -9.21 20.10 26.92
N ARG A 77 -10.26 19.92 26.10
CA ARG A 77 -11.35 20.88 25.90
C ARG A 77 -10.83 22.30 25.63
N PRO A 78 -10.02 22.50 24.58
CA PRO A 78 -9.39 23.78 24.31
C PRO A 78 -10.41 24.85 23.93
N SER A 79 -10.04 26.13 24.09
CA SER A 79 -10.80 27.24 23.52
C SER A 79 -10.83 27.16 21.98
N TRP A 80 -11.68 27.95 21.32
CA TRP A 80 -11.73 28.01 19.85
C TRP A 80 -10.35 28.38 19.26
N ARG A 81 -9.62 29.31 19.89
CA ARG A 81 -8.25 29.68 19.49
C ARG A 81 -7.29 28.50 19.62
N GLY A 82 -7.38 27.76 20.73
CA GLY A 82 -6.58 26.55 20.93
C GLY A 82 -6.92 25.44 19.93
N THR A 83 -8.20 25.30 19.56
CA THR A 83 -8.66 24.37 18.52
C THR A 83 -8.06 24.73 17.15
N LEU A 84 -8.10 26.01 16.77
CA LEU A 84 -7.47 26.47 15.52
C LEU A 84 -5.95 26.29 15.53
N ALA A 85 -5.28 26.60 16.64
CA ALA A 85 -3.84 26.39 16.77
C ALA A 85 -3.46 24.90 16.68
N GLY A 86 -4.23 24.02 17.33
CA GLY A 86 -4.04 22.57 17.26
C GLY A 86 -4.30 22.01 15.86
N ALA A 87 -5.38 22.46 15.20
CA ALA A 87 -5.71 22.09 13.83
C ALA A 87 -4.64 22.57 12.84
N GLY A 88 -4.14 23.81 13.01
CA GLY A 88 -3.03 24.35 12.23
C GLY A 88 -1.75 23.54 12.41
N ALA A 89 -1.38 23.24 13.66
CA ALA A 89 -0.20 22.44 13.98
C ALA A 89 -0.28 21.01 13.40
N ALA A 90 -1.45 20.37 13.47
CA ALA A 90 -1.68 19.04 12.92
C ALA A 90 -1.73 19.02 11.39
N GLY A 91 -2.35 20.04 10.78
CA GLY A 91 -2.70 20.05 9.36
C GLY A 91 -1.68 20.72 8.45
N ALA A 92 -0.84 21.64 8.95
CA ALA A 92 0.01 22.47 8.09
C ALA A 92 0.94 21.66 7.19
N LEU A 93 1.73 20.74 7.76
CA LEU A 93 2.68 19.94 6.99
C LEU A 93 1.96 18.93 6.06
N PRO A 94 0.97 18.13 6.53
CA PRO A 94 0.22 17.24 5.64
C PRO A 94 -0.49 17.97 4.49
N ALA A 95 -1.12 19.12 4.75
CA ALA A 95 -1.83 19.88 3.73
C ALA A 95 -0.85 20.52 2.73
N ALA A 96 0.28 21.07 3.18
CA ALA A 96 1.30 21.61 2.29
C ALA A 96 1.88 20.51 1.39
N TYR A 97 2.15 19.32 1.95
CA TYR A 97 2.60 18.16 1.18
C TYR A 97 1.52 17.68 0.20
N GLU A 98 0.24 17.70 0.57
CA GLU A 98 -0.86 17.34 -0.33
C GLU A 98 -0.95 18.28 -1.54
N VAL A 99 -0.88 19.59 -1.31
CA VAL A 99 -0.88 20.59 -2.39
C VAL A 99 0.32 20.39 -3.31
N PHE A 100 1.50 20.18 -2.72
CA PHE A 100 2.70 19.85 -3.48
C PHE A 100 2.51 18.57 -4.31
N ARG A 101 1.98 17.50 -3.70
CA ARG A 101 1.74 16.22 -4.37
C ARG A 101 0.76 16.38 -5.53
N ALA A 102 -0.36 17.07 -5.30
CA ALA A 102 -1.37 17.31 -6.31
C ALA A 102 -0.80 18.09 -7.50
N GLY A 103 0.00 19.13 -7.26
CA GLY A 103 0.62 19.92 -8.33
C GLY A 103 1.79 19.21 -9.02
N TYR A 104 2.62 18.46 -8.29
CA TYR A 104 3.79 17.78 -8.83
C TYR A 104 3.40 16.51 -9.60
N TYR A 105 2.58 15.64 -9.01
CA TYR A 105 2.19 14.36 -9.61
C TYR A 105 0.90 14.44 -10.42
N GLY A 106 0.10 15.50 -10.26
CA GLY A 106 -1.20 15.62 -10.92
C GLY A 106 -2.29 14.72 -10.34
N HIS A 107 -2.08 14.14 -9.15
CA HIS A 107 -2.99 13.18 -8.50
C HIS A 107 -3.15 13.49 -7.01
N LEU A 108 -4.34 13.19 -6.46
CA LEU A 108 -4.66 13.35 -5.05
C LEU A 108 -4.27 12.14 -4.20
N VAL A 109 -3.82 11.05 -4.81
CA VAL A 109 -3.42 9.82 -4.13
C VAL A 109 -2.25 9.21 -4.90
N PRO A 110 -1.39 8.40 -4.25
CA PRO A 110 -0.30 7.74 -4.97
C PRO A 110 -0.87 6.74 -5.99
N LEU A 111 -0.16 6.49 -7.10
CA LEU A 111 -0.60 5.58 -8.17
C LEU A 111 -1.01 4.17 -7.69
N PRO A 112 -0.40 3.58 -6.64
CA PRO A 112 -0.90 2.34 -6.07
C PRO A 112 -2.37 2.41 -5.60
N ALA A 113 -2.85 3.56 -5.08
CA ALA A 113 -4.25 3.70 -4.67
C ALA A 113 -5.21 3.72 -5.87
N VAL A 114 -4.79 4.36 -6.97
CA VAL A 114 -5.51 4.36 -8.26
C VAL A 114 -5.51 2.96 -8.88
N THR A 115 -4.35 2.32 -8.88
CA THR A 115 -4.14 0.99 -9.45
C THR A 115 -4.98 -0.07 -8.74
N LYS A 116 -4.97 -0.04 -7.40
CA LYS A 116 -5.68 -1.02 -6.58
C LYS A 116 -7.16 -0.68 -6.35
N GLU A 117 -7.69 0.38 -6.98
CA GLU A 117 -9.05 0.88 -6.78
C GLU A 117 -9.45 1.00 -5.29
N ALA A 118 -8.64 1.72 -4.52
CA ALA A 118 -8.78 1.82 -3.05
C ALA A 118 -10.13 2.41 -2.56
N SER A 119 -10.99 2.90 -3.46
CA SER A 119 -12.34 3.42 -3.18
C SER A 119 -13.44 2.35 -3.23
N GLN A 120 -13.19 1.17 -3.83
CA GLN A 120 -14.19 0.12 -3.99
C GLN A 120 -14.54 -0.57 -2.67
N SER A 121 -15.71 -1.22 -2.65
CA SER A 121 -16.19 -1.99 -1.50
C SER A 121 -16.24 -3.48 -1.86
N LEU A 122 -15.31 -4.25 -1.31
CA LEU A 122 -15.08 -5.68 -1.56
C LEU A 122 -15.17 -6.47 -0.25
N TRP A 123 -16.24 -6.25 0.52
CA TRP A 123 -16.45 -6.80 1.87
C TRP A 123 -16.20 -8.31 1.99
N GLY A 124 -16.76 -9.14 1.09
CA GLY A 124 -16.60 -10.59 1.15
C GLY A 124 -15.14 -11.03 1.03
N ARG A 125 -14.37 -10.36 0.17
CA ARG A 125 -12.93 -10.58 0.01
C ARG A 125 -12.15 -10.10 1.25
N GLY A 126 -12.54 -8.96 1.81
CA GLY A 126 -11.92 -8.44 3.04
C GLY A 126 -12.18 -9.30 4.27
N LEU A 127 -13.37 -9.88 4.40
CA LEU A 127 -13.67 -10.88 5.43
C LEU A 127 -12.84 -12.15 5.22
N GLY A 128 -12.66 -12.57 3.96
CA GLY A 128 -11.73 -13.64 3.60
C GLY A 128 -10.29 -13.33 4.04
N TYR A 129 -9.82 -12.11 3.83
CA TYR A 129 -8.49 -11.66 4.24
C TYR A 129 -8.32 -11.60 5.78
N LEU A 130 -9.36 -11.19 6.52
CA LEU A 130 -9.37 -11.27 7.99
C LEU A 130 -9.31 -12.72 8.47
N GLY A 131 -10.10 -13.61 7.86
CA GLY A 131 -10.09 -15.04 8.20
C GLY A 131 -8.76 -15.70 7.89
N ASP A 132 -8.15 -15.35 6.76
CA ASP A 132 -6.81 -15.77 6.35
C ASP A 132 -5.76 -15.35 7.39
N PHE A 133 -5.84 -14.15 7.95
CA PHE A 133 -4.99 -13.71 9.05
C PHE A 133 -5.31 -14.39 10.39
N ALA A 134 -6.59 -14.52 10.75
CA ALA A 134 -6.97 -14.90 12.11
C ALA A 134 -6.99 -16.41 12.38
N HIS A 135 -7.43 -17.22 11.42
CA HIS A 135 -7.61 -18.65 11.63
C HIS A 135 -6.29 -19.43 11.78
N PRO A 136 -5.26 -19.22 10.94
CA PRO A 136 -4.02 -20.00 11.03
C PRO A 136 -3.32 -19.84 12.38
N TYR A 137 -3.47 -18.66 13.02
CA TYR A 137 -2.83 -18.34 14.29
C TYR A 137 -3.76 -18.51 15.51
N LEU A 138 -4.99 -19.01 15.30
CA LEU A 138 -5.98 -19.18 16.37
C LEU A 138 -6.16 -17.89 17.20
N LEU A 139 -6.26 -16.73 16.56
CA LEU A 139 -6.24 -15.41 17.24
C LEU A 139 -7.37 -15.24 18.29
N TRP A 140 -8.40 -16.07 18.24
CA TRP A 140 -9.44 -16.12 19.26
C TRP A 140 -8.89 -16.53 20.64
N VAL A 141 -7.84 -17.36 20.72
CA VAL A 141 -7.21 -17.80 21.97
C VAL A 141 -6.62 -16.62 22.76
N PRO A 142 -5.66 -15.83 22.23
CA PRO A 142 -5.15 -14.67 22.95
C PRO A 142 -6.24 -13.60 23.16
N ALA A 143 -7.21 -13.47 22.26
CA ALA A 143 -8.33 -12.55 22.45
C ALA A 143 -9.16 -12.90 23.70
N LEU A 144 -9.43 -14.18 23.97
CA LEU A 144 -10.12 -14.62 25.19
C LEU A 144 -9.34 -14.24 26.47
N PHE A 145 -8.02 -14.45 26.49
CA PHE A 145 -7.18 -14.06 27.63
C PHE A 145 -7.14 -12.54 27.83
N VAL A 146 -7.08 -11.76 26.74
CA VAL A 146 -7.14 -10.29 26.81
C VAL A 146 -8.49 -9.83 27.36
N VAL A 147 -9.59 -10.39 26.86
CA VAL A 147 -10.94 -10.09 27.38
C VAL A 147 -11.03 -10.46 28.86
N ALA A 148 -10.56 -11.63 29.27
CA ALA A 148 -10.55 -12.07 30.67
C ALA A 148 -9.69 -11.17 31.58
N ALA A 149 -8.59 -10.62 31.08
CA ALA A 149 -7.76 -9.68 31.83
C ALA A 149 -8.40 -8.29 31.99
N VAL A 150 -9.20 -7.86 31.03
CA VAL A 150 -9.83 -6.53 31.00
C VAL A 150 -11.17 -6.50 31.73
N LEU A 151 -11.98 -7.57 31.65
CA LEU A 151 -13.33 -7.63 32.23
C LEU A 151 -13.37 -7.28 33.73
N PRO A 152 -12.52 -7.85 34.61
CA PRO A 152 -12.51 -7.53 36.03
C PRO A 152 -12.08 -6.08 36.31
N ALA A 153 -11.25 -5.50 35.44
CA ALA A 153 -10.83 -4.12 35.56
C ALA A 153 -11.94 -3.11 35.19
N ARG A 154 -13.01 -3.54 34.50
CA ARG A 154 -14.13 -2.68 34.11
C ARG A 154 -14.96 -2.20 35.30
N GLY A 155 -15.09 -3.01 36.36
CA GLY A 155 -15.83 -2.64 37.57
C GLY A 155 -15.30 -1.35 38.22
N GLY A 156 -13.98 -1.12 38.16
CA GLY A 156 -13.37 0.13 38.64
C GLY A 156 -13.19 1.20 37.57
N LEU A 157 -13.39 0.92 36.27
CA LEU A 157 -13.27 1.88 35.17
C LEU A 157 -14.59 2.62 34.87
N ALA A 158 -15.74 1.99 35.11
CA ALA A 158 -17.05 2.64 34.95
C ALA A 158 -17.26 3.81 35.92
N GLU A 159 -16.66 3.74 37.11
CA GLU A 159 -16.66 4.82 38.11
C GLU A 159 -15.66 5.95 37.77
N ARG A 160 -14.79 5.74 36.78
CA ARG A 160 -13.69 6.65 36.42
C ARG A 160 -14.13 7.47 35.21
N GLY A 161 -14.49 8.73 35.44
CA GLY A 161 -15.04 9.63 34.44
C GLY A 161 -14.29 9.69 33.09
N VAL A 162 -14.99 10.20 32.07
CA VAL A 162 -14.62 10.21 30.64
C VAL A 162 -13.13 10.42 30.35
N ALA A 163 -12.46 11.36 31.04
CA ALA A 163 -11.04 11.65 30.85
C ALA A 163 -10.10 10.46 31.05
N ARG A 164 -10.46 9.47 31.89
CA ARG A 164 -9.68 8.25 32.12
C ARG A 164 -9.95 7.16 31.07
N LEU A 165 -11.10 7.20 30.40
CA LEU A 165 -11.48 6.22 29.37
C LEU A 165 -10.98 6.61 27.98
N VAL A 166 -10.89 7.91 27.67
CA VAL A 166 -10.51 8.39 26.33
C VAL A 166 -9.17 7.82 25.85
N PRO A 167 -8.07 7.83 26.63
CA PRO A 167 -6.79 7.29 26.15
C PRO A 167 -6.78 5.76 25.99
N VAL A 168 -7.69 5.06 26.67
CA VAL A 168 -7.85 3.60 26.57
C VAL A 168 -8.68 3.24 25.34
N LEU A 169 -9.79 3.96 25.10
CA LEU A 169 -10.71 3.67 24.01
C LEU A 169 -10.24 4.21 22.66
N ALA A 170 -9.56 5.37 22.61
CA ALA A 170 -9.11 5.99 21.37
C ALA A 170 -8.29 5.05 20.46
N PRO A 171 -7.23 4.35 20.95
CA PRO A 171 -6.48 3.43 20.10
C PRO A 171 -7.31 2.19 19.71
N VAL A 172 -8.20 1.69 20.58
CA VAL A 172 -9.08 0.57 20.22
C VAL A 172 -10.05 0.95 19.11
N VAL A 173 -10.69 2.12 19.22
CA VAL A 173 -11.60 2.66 18.19
C VAL A 173 -10.85 2.90 16.89
N ALA A 174 -9.66 3.52 16.94
CA ALA A 174 -8.83 3.72 15.75
C ALA A 174 -8.46 2.38 15.10
N GLY A 175 -8.05 1.38 15.88
CA GLY A 175 -7.68 0.07 15.37
C GLY A 175 -8.83 -0.70 14.73
N LEU A 176 -10.02 -0.65 15.35
CA LEU A 176 -11.25 -1.23 14.79
C LEU A 176 -11.65 -0.53 13.48
N LEU A 177 -11.56 0.79 13.42
CA LEU A 177 -11.84 1.55 12.20
C LEU A 177 -10.82 1.23 11.09
N CYS A 178 -9.54 1.05 11.43
CA CYS A 178 -8.53 0.59 10.48
C CYS A 178 -8.88 -0.81 9.92
N TRP A 179 -9.25 -1.76 10.78
CA TRP A 179 -9.69 -3.09 10.33
C TRP A 179 -10.95 -3.00 9.47
N LEU A 180 -11.95 -2.21 9.87
CA LEU A 180 -13.16 -2.00 9.10
C LEU A 180 -12.86 -1.45 7.71
N TYR A 181 -11.96 -0.46 7.62
CA TYR A 181 -11.50 0.09 6.35
C TYR A 181 -10.82 -0.98 5.48
N VAL A 182 -9.89 -1.75 6.04
CA VAL A 182 -9.18 -2.83 5.33
C VAL A 182 -10.15 -3.89 4.83
N ILE A 183 -11.13 -4.29 5.65
CA ILE A 183 -12.17 -5.25 5.27
C ILE A 183 -13.06 -4.65 4.16
N LYS A 184 -13.47 -3.39 4.29
CA LYS A 184 -14.28 -2.70 3.27
C LYS A 184 -13.59 -2.74 1.91
N VAL A 185 -12.31 -2.37 1.83
CA VAL A 185 -11.59 -2.27 0.55
C VAL A 185 -11.14 -3.64 -0.01
N GLY A 186 -11.31 -4.72 0.75
CA GLY A 186 -11.05 -6.08 0.28
C GLY A 186 -9.71 -6.67 0.70
N GLY A 187 -9.04 -6.09 1.69
CA GLY A 187 -7.77 -6.57 2.22
C GLY A 187 -6.55 -6.17 1.37
N ASP A 188 -5.53 -7.02 1.40
CA ASP A 188 -4.30 -6.86 0.63
C ASP A 188 -3.87 -8.21 0.04
N PHE A 189 -2.91 -8.19 -0.87
CA PHE A 189 -2.36 -9.42 -1.43
C PHE A 189 -1.26 -10.02 -0.56
N MET A 190 -0.65 -9.26 0.36
CA MET A 190 0.36 -9.78 1.29
C MET A 190 -0.34 -10.24 2.57
N HIS A 191 -0.11 -11.47 3.01
CA HIS A 191 -0.77 -12.04 4.18
C HIS A 191 -0.62 -11.14 5.44
N GLY A 192 -1.74 -10.75 6.06
CA GLY A 192 -1.79 -10.05 7.35
C GLY A 192 -1.31 -8.59 7.40
N ARG A 193 -0.50 -8.12 6.43
CA ARG A 193 0.20 -6.81 6.45
C ARG A 193 -0.68 -5.63 6.88
N MET A 194 -1.80 -5.44 6.18
CA MET A 194 -2.66 -4.27 6.40
C MET A 194 -3.45 -4.32 7.73
N LEU A 195 -3.54 -5.47 8.39
CA LEU A 195 -4.23 -5.61 9.68
C LEU A 195 -3.31 -5.32 10.87
N LEU A 196 -1.98 -5.35 10.68
CA LEU A 196 -1.02 -5.17 11.78
C LEU A 196 -1.10 -3.81 12.49
N PRO A 197 -1.23 -2.66 11.78
CA PRO A 197 -1.37 -1.37 12.47
C PRO A 197 -2.63 -1.30 13.34
N GLY A 198 -3.75 -1.82 12.84
CA GLY A 198 -5.00 -1.89 13.61
C GLY A 198 -4.90 -2.83 14.81
N LEU A 199 -4.19 -3.96 14.66
CA LEU A 199 -3.93 -4.89 15.76
C LEU A 199 -3.07 -4.22 16.85
N LEU A 200 -1.97 -3.57 16.47
CA LEU A 200 -1.10 -2.84 17.39
C LEU A 200 -1.93 -1.82 18.20
N LEU A 201 -2.72 -1.00 17.50
CA LEU A 201 -3.62 -0.01 18.11
C LEU A 201 -4.56 -0.64 19.15
N MET A 202 -5.24 -1.73 18.81
CA MET A 202 -6.14 -2.43 19.76
C MET A 202 -5.40 -3.03 20.96
N LEU A 203 -4.13 -3.40 20.80
CA LEU A 203 -3.31 -3.98 21.87
C LEU A 203 -2.62 -2.93 22.75
N LEU A 204 -2.49 -1.66 22.34
CA LEU A 204 -1.80 -0.62 23.12
C LEU A 204 -2.30 -0.50 24.59
N PRO A 205 -3.60 -0.47 24.89
CA PRO A 205 -4.06 -0.31 26.27
C PRO A 205 -3.78 -1.53 27.17
N VAL A 206 -3.55 -2.69 26.55
CA VAL A 206 -3.26 -3.96 27.23
C VAL A 206 -1.84 -4.45 26.93
N PHE A 207 -0.98 -3.58 26.40
CA PHE A 207 0.37 -3.94 25.98
C PHE A 207 1.15 -4.55 27.14
N VAL A 208 0.98 -3.92 28.32
CA VAL A 208 1.30 -4.46 29.63
C VAL A 208 0.08 -4.29 30.54
N VAL A 209 -0.18 -5.27 31.40
CA VAL A 209 -1.25 -5.26 32.39
C VAL A 209 -0.70 -5.30 33.82
N PRO A 210 -1.45 -4.83 34.83
CA PRO A 210 -1.03 -4.91 36.23
C PRO A 210 -0.69 -6.33 36.69
N VAL A 211 0.18 -6.44 37.70
CA VAL A 211 0.55 -7.73 38.32
C VAL A 211 -0.55 -8.16 39.29
N THR A 212 -1.56 -8.84 38.77
CA THR A 212 -2.65 -9.45 39.54
C THR A 212 -2.72 -10.95 39.20
N ARG A 213 -3.43 -11.76 40.01
CA ARG A 213 -3.62 -13.19 39.69
C ARG A 213 -4.18 -13.38 38.27
N VAL A 214 -5.21 -12.61 37.91
CA VAL A 214 -5.81 -12.64 36.56
C VAL A 214 -4.82 -12.16 35.50
N GLY A 215 -4.10 -11.06 35.73
CA GLY A 215 -3.11 -10.53 34.78
C GLY A 215 -1.93 -11.47 34.55
N VAL A 216 -1.49 -12.19 35.58
CA VAL A 216 -0.45 -13.23 35.48
C VAL A 216 -0.97 -14.44 34.70
N LEU A 217 -2.14 -14.97 35.04
CA LEU A 217 -2.73 -16.11 34.33
C LEU A 217 -2.97 -15.80 32.84
N ALA A 218 -3.49 -14.60 32.54
CA ALA A 218 -3.68 -14.16 31.16
C ALA A 218 -2.35 -14.05 30.41
N ALA A 219 -1.32 -13.46 31.03
CA ALA A 219 0.00 -13.34 30.42
C ALA A 219 0.66 -14.71 30.19
N VAL A 220 0.51 -15.66 31.13
CA VAL A 220 0.99 -17.04 30.96
C VAL A 220 0.24 -17.72 29.81
N GLY A 221 -1.09 -17.61 29.76
CA GLY A 221 -1.90 -18.19 28.68
C GLY A 221 -1.54 -17.64 27.30
N VAL A 222 -1.41 -16.31 27.17
CA VAL A 222 -0.95 -15.68 25.93
C VAL A 222 0.51 -16.05 25.63
N GLY A 223 1.37 -16.18 26.63
CA GLY A 223 2.76 -16.61 26.46
C GLY A 223 2.88 -18.03 25.90
N LEU A 224 2.10 -18.97 26.44
CA LEU A 224 2.02 -20.34 25.93
C LEU A 224 1.49 -20.35 24.49
N TRP A 225 0.42 -19.60 24.21
CA TRP A 225 -0.07 -19.42 22.85
C TRP A 225 1.00 -18.82 21.93
N ALA A 226 1.75 -17.82 22.39
CA ALA A 226 2.76 -17.13 21.59
C ALA A 226 3.91 -18.08 21.22
N VAL A 227 4.34 -18.95 22.14
CA VAL A 227 5.33 -20.00 21.85
C VAL A 227 4.81 -20.99 20.80
N VAL A 228 3.57 -21.47 20.96
CA VAL A 228 2.94 -22.39 19.99
C VAL A 228 2.77 -21.72 18.62
N CYS A 229 2.29 -20.48 18.59
CA CYS A 229 2.10 -19.69 17.38
C CYS A 229 3.43 -19.46 16.67
N ALA A 230 4.44 -19.03 17.41
CA ALA A 230 5.77 -18.78 16.90
C ALA A 230 6.41 -20.05 16.30
N GLY A 231 6.30 -21.20 16.99
CA GLY A 231 6.96 -22.43 16.57
C GLY A 231 6.23 -23.22 15.48
N TRP A 232 4.89 -23.29 15.50
CA TRP A 232 4.16 -24.29 14.73
C TRP A 232 3.00 -23.76 13.87
N LEU A 233 2.35 -22.66 14.25
CA LEU A 233 1.18 -22.18 13.51
C LEU A 233 1.61 -21.48 12.21
N ARG A 234 1.14 -21.97 11.07
CA ARG A 234 1.50 -21.47 9.73
C ARG A 234 0.30 -21.45 8.81
N ILE A 235 0.34 -20.54 7.85
CA ILE A 235 -0.56 -20.53 6.69
C ILE A 235 -0.38 -21.81 5.85
N PRO A 236 -1.46 -22.37 5.25
CA PRO A 236 -1.39 -23.64 4.52
C PRO A 236 -0.72 -23.55 3.14
N TYR A 237 -0.34 -22.34 2.71
CA TYR A 237 0.25 -22.07 1.39
C TYR A 237 1.67 -21.46 1.50
N GLY A 238 2.44 -21.86 2.50
CA GLY A 238 3.81 -21.39 2.71
C GLY A 238 4.68 -21.48 1.44
N GLY A 239 5.39 -20.40 1.11
CA GLY A 239 6.17 -20.26 -0.11
C GLY A 239 5.35 -19.97 -1.37
N GLN A 240 4.05 -19.73 -1.27
CA GLN A 240 3.16 -19.65 -2.44
C GLN A 240 2.13 -18.52 -2.31
N ILE A 241 1.35 -18.37 -3.38
CA ILE A 241 0.13 -17.57 -3.41
C ILE A 241 -1.03 -18.54 -3.17
N GLY A 242 -1.78 -18.33 -2.09
CA GLY A 242 -2.95 -19.14 -1.76
C GLY A 242 -4.12 -18.94 -2.73
N ALA A 243 -5.14 -19.79 -2.62
CA ALA A 243 -6.29 -19.80 -3.53
C ALA A 243 -7.07 -18.46 -3.56
N ALA A 244 -7.09 -17.72 -2.46
CA ALA A 244 -7.70 -16.39 -2.38
C ALA A 244 -6.85 -15.27 -3.03
N GLY A 245 -5.67 -15.59 -3.57
CA GLY A 245 -4.74 -14.62 -4.14
C GLY A 245 -3.86 -13.90 -3.11
N ILE A 246 -3.85 -14.37 -1.87
CA ILE A 246 -3.01 -13.85 -0.78
C ILE A 246 -1.68 -14.61 -0.78
N ALA A 247 -0.58 -13.89 -0.67
CA ALA A 247 0.77 -14.41 -0.77
C ALA A 247 1.43 -14.57 0.61
N ASP A 248 2.14 -15.68 0.79
CA ASP A 248 3.29 -15.73 1.69
C ASP A 248 4.42 -14.91 1.06
N GLU A 249 4.46 -13.61 1.37
CA GLU A 249 5.35 -12.68 0.68
C GLU A 249 6.82 -13.07 0.87
N ARG A 250 7.23 -13.39 2.11
CA ARG A 250 8.60 -13.84 2.40
C ARG A 250 8.94 -15.11 1.63
N GLY A 251 8.06 -16.12 1.70
CA GLY A 251 8.26 -17.39 1.02
C GLY A 251 8.32 -17.26 -0.51
N VAL A 252 7.50 -16.37 -1.09
CA VAL A 252 7.55 -16.04 -2.53
C VAL A 252 8.91 -15.45 -2.91
N TYR A 253 9.43 -14.49 -2.14
CA TYR A 253 10.76 -13.92 -2.44
C TYR A 253 11.91 -14.91 -2.25
N VAL A 254 11.86 -15.79 -1.25
CA VAL A 254 12.84 -16.87 -1.08
C VAL A 254 12.89 -17.75 -2.34
N ARG A 255 11.74 -18.15 -2.87
CA ARG A 255 11.66 -18.94 -4.10
C ARG A 255 12.09 -18.15 -5.33
N HIS A 256 11.70 -16.89 -5.44
CA HIS A 256 12.06 -16.05 -6.59
C HIS A 256 13.56 -15.75 -6.65
N ASN A 257 14.23 -15.69 -5.50
CA ASN A 257 15.67 -15.54 -5.41
C ASN A 257 16.43 -16.87 -5.39
N ALA A 258 15.73 -18.00 -5.24
CA ALA A 258 16.33 -19.32 -5.00
C ALA A 258 17.34 -19.28 -3.83
N ASP A 259 17.02 -18.49 -2.80
CA ASP A 259 17.88 -18.22 -1.64
C ASP A 259 17.01 -18.16 -0.37
N PRO A 260 17.27 -18.97 0.66
CA PRO A 260 16.50 -18.97 1.91
C PRO A 260 16.64 -17.66 2.73
N HIS A 261 17.72 -16.91 2.53
CA HIS A 261 18.05 -15.68 3.25
C HIS A 261 18.59 -14.61 2.28
N PRO A 262 17.75 -14.11 1.35
CA PRO A 262 18.22 -13.20 0.32
C PRO A 262 18.60 -11.85 0.94
N VAL A 263 19.90 -11.64 1.14
CA VAL A 263 20.48 -10.34 1.54
C VAL A 263 21.02 -9.55 0.34
N ARG A 264 20.95 -10.13 -0.86
CA ARG A 264 21.36 -9.51 -2.13
C ARG A 264 20.19 -9.44 -3.09
N HIS A 265 20.06 -8.31 -3.75
CA HIS A 265 19.02 -8.04 -4.74
C HIS A 265 19.42 -8.52 -6.13
N THR A 266 19.68 -9.82 -6.31
CA THR A 266 19.95 -10.36 -7.65
C THR A 266 18.65 -10.58 -8.43
N PHE A 267 17.56 -10.93 -7.74
CA PHE A 267 16.19 -11.11 -8.27
C PHE A 267 16.05 -12.07 -9.48
N VAL A 268 17.12 -12.78 -9.88
CA VAL A 268 17.19 -13.69 -11.04
C VAL A 268 17.30 -15.16 -10.66
N GLY A 269 17.06 -15.53 -9.40
CA GLY A 269 17.14 -16.93 -8.96
C GLY A 269 16.09 -17.83 -9.62
N ALA A 270 14.90 -17.31 -9.87
CA ALA A 270 13.87 -18.03 -10.61
C ALA A 270 14.21 -18.08 -12.12
N PRO A 271 14.04 -19.23 -12.80
CA PRO A 271 14.39 -19.40 -14.21
C PRO A 271 13.76 -18.35 -15.13
N HIS A 272 12.52 -17.97 -14.84
CA HIS A 272 11.77 -17.01 -15.63
C HIS A 272 12.21 -15.55 -15.43
N HIS A 273 12.79 -15.22 -14.27
CA HIS A 273 13.44 -13.92 -14.05
C HIS A 273 14.79 -13.89 -14.73
N LEU A 274 15.55 -14.98 -14.69
CA LEU A 274 16.80 -15.11 -15.41
C LEU A 274 16.61 -15.02 -16.92
N GLU A 275 15.56 -15.65 -17.46
CA GLU A 275 15.22 -15.54 -18.89
C GLU A 275 14.93 -14.09 -19.28
N TYR A 276 14.14 -13.39 -18.48
CA TYR A 276 13.86 -11.97 -18.69
C TYR A 276 15.14 -11.12 -18.60
N ALA A 277 15.98 -11.35 -17.59
CA ALA A 277 17.26 -10.66 -17.44
C ALA A 277 18.17 -10.84 -18.65
N ARG A 278 18.29 -12.08 -19.16
CA ARG A 278 19.04 -12.37 -20.39
C ARG A 278 18.51 -11.60 -21.60
N LYS A 279 17.18 -11.47 -21.75
CA LYS A 279 16.59 -10.65 -22.83
C LYS A 279 16.95 -9.18 -22.69
N VAL A 280 16.89 -8.63 -21.48
CA VAL A 280 17.27 -7.23 -21.20
C VAL A 280 18.76 -7.02 -21.48
N TRP A 281 19.64 -7.88 -20.98
CA TRP A 281 21.08 -7.81 -21.23
C TRP A 281 21.42 -7.95 -22.70
N ALA A 282 20.83 -8.90 -23.42
CA ALA A 282 21.05 -9.06 -24.86
C ALA A 282 20.60 -7.81 -25.65
N ALA A 283 19.49 -7.18 -25.27
CA ALA A 283 19.07 -5.91 -25.86
C ALA A 283 20.07 -4.79 -25.56
N ARG A 284 20.50 -4.67 -24.30
CA ARG A 284 21.51 -3.69 -23.87
C ARG A 284 22.83 -3.84 -24.64
N TYR A 285 23.38 -5.05 -24.71
CA TYR A 285 24.66 -5.30 -25.37
C TYR A 285 24.61 -5.12 -26.90
N SER A 286 23.42 -5.28 -27.50
CA SER A 286 23.26 -5.01 -28.93
C SER A 286 23.37 -3.52 -29.29
N GLY A 287 23.22 -2.61 -28.32
CA GLY A 287 23.24 -1.16 -28.54
C GLY A 287 22.04 -0.60 -29.34
N ALA A 288 21.21 -1.47 -29.92
CA ALA A 288 20.04 -1.09 -30.70
C ALA A 288 18.84 -0.78 -29.80
N PRO A 289 18.16 0.38 -29.98
CA PRO A 289 16.94 0.70 -29.27
C PRO A 289 15.88 -0.41 -29.37
N ALA A 290 15.43 -0.89 -28.22
CA ALA A 290 14.52 -2.02 -28.13
C ALA A 290 13.39 -1.76 -27.14
N LEU A 291 12.21 -2.29 -27.46
CA LEU A 291 11.07 -2.35 -26.57
C LEU A 291 10.78 -3.82 -26.20
N LEU A 292 10.82 -4.13 -24.90
CA LEU A 292 10.59 -5.47 -24.37
C LEU A 292 9.24 -5.56 -23.68
N PHE A 293 8.45 -6.56 -24.07
CA PHE A 293 7.12 -6.88 -23.54
C PHE A 293 7.22 -8.03 -22.53
N GLY A 294 8.01 -7.84 -21.47
CA GLY A 294 8.31 -8.87 -20.49
C GLY A 294 8.83 -10.15 -21.14
N LYS A 295 8.06 -11.24 -21.04
CA LYS A 295 8.40 -12.53 -21.65
C LYS A 295 7.92 -12.68 -23.10
N GLU A 296 6.98 -11.84 -23.52
CA GLU A 296 6.15 -12.03 -24.73
C GLU A 296 6.87 -11.66 -26.02
N GLY A 297 7.85 -10.74 -25.97
CA GLY A 297 8.65 -10.43 -27.15
C GLY A 297 9.51 -9.18 -27.02
N ARG A 298 10.33 -8.99 -28.06
CA ARG A 298 11.17 -7.81 -28.28
C ARG A 298 10.86 -7.27 -29.67
N VAL A 299 10.72 -5.96 -29.77
CA VAL A 299 10.60 -5.23 -31.05
C VAL A 299 11.56 -4.06 -31.09
N ALA A 300 11.79 -3.50 -32.28
CA ALA A 300 12.57 -2.27 -32.43
C ALA A 300 11.85 -1.09 -31.76
N ALA A 301 12.59 -0.25 -31.05
CA ALA A 301 12.08 1.00 -30.50
C ALA A 301 12.42 2.18 -31.43
N PRO A 302 11.70 3.31 -31.33
CA PRO A 302 12.08 4.54 -32.02
C PRO A 302 13.49 4.99 -31.67
N VAL A 303 14.16 5.59 -32.66
CA VAL A 303 15.46 6.25 -32.50
C VAL A 303 15.23 7.75 -32.58
N GLY A 304 15.75 8.51 -31.62
CA GLY A 304 15.61 9.97 -31.63
C GLY A 304 16.26 10.64 -30.41
N ALA A 305 16.50 11.94 -30.51
CA ALA A 305 17.02 12.74 -29.39
C ALA A 305 16.04 12.67 -28.20
N GLY A 306 16.53 12.22 -27.05
CA GLY A 306 15.72 12.04 -25.83
C GLY A 306 14.90 10.74 -25.77
N ALA A 307 14.98 9.86 -26.76
CA ALA A 307 14.40 8.52 -26.67
C ALA A 307 15.26 7.64 -25.72
N PRO A 308 14.65 6.80 -24.87
CA PRO A 308 15.39 5.87 -24.02
C PRO A 308 16.24 4.89 -24.86
N SER A 309 17.42 4.54 -24.36
CA SER A 309 18.30 3.53 -24.98
C SER A 309 17.61 2.18 -25.13
N MET A 310 16.71 1.86 -24.20
CA MET A 310 15.74 0.78 -24.31
C MET A 310 14.54 1.05 -23.41
N THR A 311 13.41 0.41 -23.69
CA THR A 311 12.27 0.33 -22.78
C THR A 311 11.97 -1.12 -22.45
N ALA A 312 11.81 -1.45 -21.18
CA ALA A 312 11.41 -2.79 -20.76
C ALA A 312 10.19 -2.74 -19.84
N SER A 313 9.15 -3.49 -20.18
CA SER A 313 7.93 -3.64 -19.38
C SER A 313 7.93 -4.96 -18.64
N TYR A 314 7.85 -4.95 -17.32
CA TYR A 314 7.82 -6.17 -16.50
C TYR A 314 7.15 -5.92 -15.14
N VAL A 315 6.40 -6.93 -14.66
CA VAL A 315 5.55 -6.82 -13.46
C VAL A 315 6.32 -6.76 -12.14
N VAL A 316 7.59 -7.21 -12.12
CA VAL A 316 8.43 -7.15 -10.91
C VAL A 316 9.28 -5.88 -10.98
N LEU A 317 8.76 -4.79 -10.42
CA LEU A 317 9.36 -3.45 -10.53
C LEU A 317 10.82 -3.41 -10.06
N GLY A 318 11.14 -4.03 -8.92
CA GLY A 318 12.50 -4.04 -8.38
C GLY A 318 13.50 -4.69 -9.33
N LEU A 319 13.15 -5.84 -9.92
CA LEU A 319 13.97 -6.52 -10.91
C LEU A 319 14.09 -5.67 -12.19
N ASN A 320 12.97 -5.19 -12.72
CA ASN A 320 12.94 -4.40 -13.96
C ASN A 320 13.83 -3.15 -13.84
N GLY A 321 13.62 -2.37 -12.77
CA GLY A 321 14.41 -1.16 -12.50
C GLY A 321 15.90 -1.43 -12.27
N SER A 322 16.27 -2.61 -11.74
CA SER A 322 17.68 -2.98 -11.56
C SER A 322 18.39 -3.42 -12.84
N LEU A 323 17.65 -3.95 -13.82
CA LEU A 323 18.20 -4.47 -15.07
C LEU A 323 18.28 -3.41 -16.18
N VAL A 324 17.32 -2.50 -16.22
CA VAL A 324 17.23 -1.46 -17.24
C VAL A 324 18.33 -0.40 -17.00
N PRO A 325 19.06 0.04 -18.06
CA PRO A 325 20.03 1.13 -17.96
C PRO A 325 19.47 2.43 -17.37
N LEU A 326 20.34 3.29 -16.85
CA LEU A 326 19.97 4.64 -16.40
C LEU A 326 19.46 5.55 -17.54
N ASP A 327 19.90 5.31 -18.78
CA ASP A 327 19.40 5.99 -19.99
C ASP A 327 18.22 5.23 -20.65
N GLY A 328 17.72 4.16 -20.00
CA GLY A 328 16.57 3.38 -20.42
C GLY A 328 15.28 3.75 -19.65
N ALA A 329 14.19 3.05 -19.95
CA ALA A 329 12.90 3.21 -19.26
C ALA A 329 12.32 1.87 -18.80
N ALA A 330 12.18 1.70 -17.49
CA ALA A 330 11.53 0.55 -16.88
C ALA A 330 10.04 0.86 -16.66
N LEU A 331 9.15 0.05 -17.25
CA LEU A 331 7.71 0.21 -17.12
C LEU A 331 7.07 -0.92 -16.35
N ASP A 332 6.01 -0.55 -15.65
CA ASP A 332 5.16 -1.46 -14.92
C ASP A 332 3.81 -1.59 -15.63
N PRO A 333 3.50 -2.74 -16.24
CA PRO A 333 2.23 -2.93 -16.93
C PRO A 333 1.04 -3.07 -15.97
N ILE A 334 1.25 -3.19 -14.66
CA ILE A 334 0.15 -3.27 -13.68
C ILE A 334 -0.17 -1.94 -13.00
N GLY A 335 0.61 -0.86 -13.22
CA GLY A 335 0.21 0.52 -12.92
C GLY A 335 0.73 1.15 -11.62
N LEU A 336 1.54 0.44 -10.82
CA LEU A 336 2.11 0.98 -9.58
C LEU A 336 3.03 2.19 -9.83
N ALA A 337 3.74 2.21 -10.96
CA ALA A 337 4.66 3.29 -11.33
C ALA A 337 4.44 3.83 -12.75
N TYR A 338 3.38 3.42 -13.44
CA TYR A 338 3.11 3.83 -14.81
C TYR A 338 1.69 4.42 -14.92
N PRO A 339 1.54 5.76 -15.05
CA PRO A 339 0.23 6.41 -15.05
C PRO A 339 -0.75 5.82 -16.07
N LEU A 340 -0.32 5.55 -17.30
CA LEU A 340 -1.21 4.96 -18.30
C LEU A 340 -1.79 3.60 -17.83
N ALA A 341 -0.95 2.73 -17.27
CA ALA A 341 -1.42 1.45 -16.74
C ALA A 341 -2.28 1.62 -15.48
N ALA A 342 -1.99 2.59 -14.61
CA ALA A 342 -2.78 2.87 -13.40
C ALA A 342 -4.24 3.22 -13.72
N HIS A 343 -4.47 3.95 -14.82
CA HIS A 343 -5.80 4.41 -15.24
C HIS A 343 -6.57 3.41 -16.12
N SER A 344 -5.95 2.29 -16.49
CA SER A 344 -6.65 1.22 -17.21
C SER A 344 -7.76 0.58 -16.35
N GLU A 345 -8.84 0.14 -16.99
CA GLU A 345 -9.90 -0.62 -16.33
C GLU A 345 -9.38 -1.93 -15.71
N ARG A 346 -10.05 -2.40 -14.66
CA ARG A 346 -9.73 -3.70 -14.05
C ARG A 346 -10.04 -4.85 -15.00
N VAL A 347 -9.22 -5.88 -14.94
CA VAL A 347 -9.47 -7.19 -15.54
C VAL A 347 -10.27 -8.03 -14.56
N GLY A 348 -11.42 -8.54 -15.00
CA GLY A 348 -12.30 -9.39 -14.17
C GLY A 348 -11.58 -10.63 -13.63
N GLY A 349 -11.89 -11.02 -12.40
CA GLY A 349 -11.29 -12.20 -11.75
C GLY A 349 -9.82 -12.02 -11.30
N GLY A 350 -9.24 -10.82 -11.47
CA GLY A 350 -7.86 -10.55 -11.06
C GLY A 350 -7.63 -10.64 -9.55
N ARG A 351 -6.39 -10.96 -9.19
CA ARG A 351 -5.87 -10.99 -7.82
C ARG A 351 -5.82 -9.57 -7.25
N VAL A 352 -6.04 -9.42 -5.94
CA VAL A 352 -5.99 -8.11 -5.27
C VAL A 352 -4.71 -7.37 -5.60
N GLY A 353 -4.86 -6.12 -6.06
CA GLY A 353 -3.76 -5.26 -6.45
C GLY A 353 -2.91 -5.76 -7.62
N HIS A 354 -3.40 -6.74 -8.36
CA HIS A 354 -2.83 -7.30 -9.60
C HIS A 354 -3.95 -7.54 -10.63
N ASP A 355 -5.02 -6.76 -10.53
CA ASP A 355 -6.24 -6.84 -11.33
C ASP A 355 -6.34 -5.70 -12.35
N LYS A 356 -5.22 -5.03 -12.63
CA LYS A 356 -5.01 -4.19 -13.81
C LYS A 356 -3.82 -4.72 -14.58
N ARG A 357 -3.92 -4.68 -15.90
CA ARG A 357 -2.82 -5.05 -16.79
C ARG A 357 -3.00 -4.34 -18.11
N LEU A 358 -2.14 -3.38 -18.39
CA LEU A 358 -2.17 -2.61 -19.63
C LEU A 358 -1.82 -3.53 -20.82
N PRO A 359 -2.70 -3.66 -21.83
CA PRO A 359 -2.42 -4.46 -23.02
C PRO A 359 -1.20 -3.98 -23.82
N ALA A 360 -0.55 -4.91 -24.52
CA ALA A 360 0.63 -4.63 -25.34
C ALA A 360 0.38 -3.54 -26.41
N ALA A 361 -0.84 -3.45 -26.95
CA ALA A 361 -1.22 -2.43 -27.92
C ALA A 361 -1.04 -1.01 -27.39
N TRP A 362 -1.43 -0.74 -26.14
CA TRP A 362 -1.24 0.56 -25.49
C TRP A 362 0.23 0.88 -25.26
N LEU A 363 1.01 -0.10 -24.82
CA LEU A 363 2.45 0.08 -24.64
C LEU A 363 3.16 0.36 -25.99
N ALA A 364 2.80 -0.37 -27.04
CA ALA A 364 3.34 -0.15 -28.38
C ALA A 364 2.94 1.23 -28.95
N ALA A 365 1.70 1.67 -28.69
CA ALA A 365 1.20 2.99 -29.05
C ALA A 365 1.94 4.10 -28.30
N ASP A 366 2.04 3.98 -26.97
CA ASP A 366 2.70 4.94 -26.10
C ASP A 366 4.19 5.13 -26.41
N ARG A 367 4.86 4.04 -26.77
CA ARG A 367 6.30 4.02 -27.09
C ARG A 367 6.60 4.21 -28.57
N GLY A 368 5.58 4.39 -29.40
CA GLY A 368 5.75 4.76 -30.80
C GLY A 368 6.39 3.67 -31.68
N VAL A 369 6.15 2.38 -31.44
CA VAL A 369 6.78 1.27 -32.21
C VAL A 369 6.65 1.49 -33.73
N PRO A 370 7.75 1.66 -34.48
CA PRO A 370 7.70 2.13 -35.86
C PRO A 370 7.41 1.04 -36.91
N GLY A 371 7.49 -0.24 -36.54
CA GLY A 371 7.44 -1.37 -37.47
C GLY A 371 6.72 -2.59 -36.92
N ALA A 372 7.36 -3.76 -36.99
CA ALA A 372 6.77 -5.03 -36.56
C ALA A 372 6.31 -4.97 -35.10
N LEU A 373 5.06 -5.39 -34.87
CA LEU A 373 4.45 -5.46 -33.55
C LEU A 373 4.77 -6.79 -32.85
N PRO A 374 4.66 -6.86 -31.51
CA PRO A 374 4.78 -8.12 -30.80
C PRO A 374 3.74 -9.12 -31.29
N ALA A 375 4.07 -10.41 -31.17
CA ALA A 375 3.13 -11.48 -31.50
C ALA A 375 1.79 -11.28 -30.77
N ARG A 376 0.67 -11.50 -31.47
CA ARG A 376 -0.70 -11.33 -30.96
C ARG A 376 -1.11 -9.88 -30.63
N THR A 377 -0.37 -8.88 -31.11
CA THR A 377 -0.79 -7.47 -31.04
C THR A 377 -1.41 -7.06 -32.38
N ASP A 378 -2.66 -6.62 -32.36
CA ASP A 378 -3.38 -6.15 -33.55
C ASP A 378 -2.94 -4.72 -33.95
N PRO A 379 -2.48 -4.50 -35.20
CA PRO A 379 -2.18 -3.16 -35.71
C PRO A 379 -3.34 -2.17 -35.58
N ALA A 380 -4.59 -2.61 -35.75
CA ALA A 380 -5.76 -1.75 -35.62
C ALA A 380 -5.91 -1.23 -34.18
N GLN A 381 -5.69 -2.09 -33.19
CA GLN A 381 -5.68 -1.72 -31.78
C GLN A 381 -4.56 -0.73 -31.45
N VAL A 382 -3.36 -0.88 -32.02
CA VAL A 382 -2.26 0.08 -31.83
C VAL A 382 -2.62 1.43 -32.44
N ALA A 383 -3.21 1.46 -33.64
CA ALA A 383 -3.64 2.69 -34.29
C ALA A 383 -4.73 3.42 -33.48
N ALA A 384 -5.70 2.67 -32.96
CA ALA A 384 -6.75 3.20 -32.08
C ALA A 384 -6.15 3.77 -30.77
N ALA A 385 -5.26 3.02 -30.11
CA ALA A 385 -4.57 3.49 -28.90
C ALA A 385 -3.78 4.78 -29.17
N ARG A 386 -3.08 4.90 -30.31
CA ARG A 386 -2.38 6.13 -30.69
C ARG A 386 -3.31 7.33 -30.80
N ARG A 387 -4.50 7.14 -31.38
CA ARG A 387 -5.51 8.21 -31.49
C ARG A 387 -6.07 8.57 -30.11
N ALA A 388 -6.49 7.56 -29.35
CA ALA A 388 -7.00 7.74 -27.99
C ALA A 388 -6.03 8.51 -27.06
N LEU A 389 -4.73 8.22 -27.13
CA LEU A 389 -3.69 8.91 -26.32
C LEU A 389 -3.62 10.43 -26.54
N ARG A 390 -4.24 10.94 -27.62
CA ARG A 390 -4.30 12.38 -27.95
C ARG A 390 -5.67 13.00 -27.72
N CYS A 391 -6.62 12.27 -27.16
CA CYS A 391 -7.98 12.74 -26.94
C CYS A 391 -8.29 12.98 -25.45
N GLY A 392 -9.11 14.01 -25.20
CA GLY A 392 -9.79 14.25 -23.93
C GLY A 392 -8.93 14.12 -22.66
N ALA A 393 -9.49 13.44 -21.67
CA ALA A 393 -8.85 13.23 -20.37
C ALA A 393 -7.56 12.40 -20.45
N LEU A 394 -7.40 11.55 -21.47
CA LEU A 394 -6.19 10.74 -21.64
C LEU A 394 -5.02 11.59 -22.14
N ALA A 395 -5.28 12.53 -23.06
CA ALA A 395 -4.29 13.52 -23.47
C ALA A 395 -3.88 14.42 -22.29
N GLU A 396 -4.84 14.84 -21.47
CA GLU A 396 -4.55 15.64 -20.27
C GLU A 396 -3.70 14.85 -19.26
N LEU A 397 -4.03 13.58 -18.99
CA LEU A 397 -3.22 12.70 -18.13
C LEU A 397 -1.78 12.58 -18.65
N ASN A 398 -1.61 12.38 -19.96
CA ASN A 398 -0.28 12.29 -20.57
C ASN A 398 0.49 13.62 -20.42
N SER A 399 -0.18 14.75 -20.65
CA SER A 399 0.42 16.07 -20.53
C SER A 399 0.77 16.44 -19.08
N ALA A 400 -0.03 15.99 -18.11
CA ALA A 400 0.18 16.21 -16.68
C ALA A 400 1.37 15.43 -16.12
N THR A 401 1.65 14.25 -16.70
CA THR A 401 2.68 13.33 -16.21
C THR A 401 4.00 13.39 -16.98
N ARG A 402 4.00 13.92 -18.21
CA ARG A 402 5.20 14.00 -19.07
C ARG A 402 5.59 15.40 -19.49
N GLY A 403 4.68 16.37 -19.39
CA GLY A 403 4.98 17.75 -19.72
C GLY A 403 5.99 18.36 -18.76
N ALA A 404 6.73 19.38 -19.22
CA ALA A 404 7.59 20.16 -18.34
C ALA A 404 6.77 20.78 -17.20
N LEU A 405 7.27 20.66 -15.96
CA LEU A 405 6.61 21.19 -14.78
C LEU A 405 6.83 22.71 -14.66
N THR A 406 6.05 23.47 -15.41
CA THR A 406 5.97 24.95 -15.28
C THR A 406 5.02 25.35 -14.15
N PRO A 407 5.08 26.59 -13.63
CA PRO A 407 4.12 27.06 -12.62
C PRO A 407 2.65 26.92 -13.07
N GLY A 408 2.38 27.20 -14.36
CA GLY A 408 1.05 27.00 -14.94
C GLY A 408 0.65 25.52 -15.04
N ARG A 409 1.59 24.61 -15.33
CA ARG A 409 1.34 23.17 -15.29
C ARG A 409 1.10 22.68 -13.86
N PHE A 410 1.88 23.15 -12.89
CA PHE A 410 1.68 22.83 -11.47
C PHE A 410 0.27 23.22 -11.01
N LEU A 411 -0.20 24.43 -11.34
CA LEU A 411 -1.53 24.87 -10.95
C LEU A 411 -2.64 24.03 -11.61
N ARG A 412 -2.54 23.73 -12.91
CA ARG A 412 -3.48 22.83 -13.60
C ARG A 412 -3.44 21.40 -13.06
N ASN A 413 -2.26 20.95 -12.65
CA ASN A 413 -2.12 19.68 -11.98
C ASN A 413 -2.81 19.73 -10.60
N ALA A 414 -2.60 20.76 -9.80
CA ALA A 414 -3.26 20.87 -8.50
C ALA A 414 -4.79 20.93 -8.62
N THR A 415 -5.32 21.75 -9.54
CA THR A 415 -6.77 21.95 -9.69
C THR A 415 -7.47 20.77 -10.38
N GLY A 416 -6.83 20.12 -11.34
CA GLY A 416 -7.38 18.96 -12.05
C GLY A 416 -7.08 17.59 -11.40
N ALA A 417 -6.51 17.59 -10.19
CA ALA A 417 -6.03 16.37 -9.56
C ALA A 417 -7.16 15.38 -9.24
N TRP A 418 -8.35 15.89 -8.93
CA TRP A 418 -9.54 15.08 -8.65
C TRP A 418 -10.01 14.32 -9.89
N GLU A 419 -10.20 15.03 -11.01
CA GLU A 419 -10.66 14.47 -12.29
C GLU A 419 -9.67 13.41 -12.78
N ARG A 420 -8.37 13.70 -12.73
CA ARG A 420 -7.35 12.71 -13.11
C ARG A 420 -7.36 11.52 -12.17
N THR A 421 -7.45 11.70 -10.85
CA THR A 421 -7.49 10.59 -9.88
C THR A 421 -8.66 9.63 -10.13
N THR A 422 -9.82 10.15 -10.53
CA THR A 422 -11.04 9.35 -10.76
C THR A 422 -11.14 8.81 -12.19
N PHE A 423 -10.42 9.38 -13.14
CA PHE A 423 -10.43 8.98 -14.55
C PHE A 423 -10.02 7.51 -14.77
N ARG A 424 -10.76 6.78 -15.60
CA ARG A 424 -10.42 5.43 -16.08
C ARG A 424 -10.71 5.32 -17.57
N PHE A 425 -10.04 4.40 -18.27
CA PHE A 425 -10.31 4.12 -19.67
C PHE A 425 -10.36 2.61 -19.97
N PRO A 426 -11.14 2.19 -20.99
CA PRO A 426 -11.24 0.79 -21.39
C PRO A 426 -9.90 0.18 -21.79
N ASN A 427 -9.68 -1.08 -21.40
CA ASN A 427 -8.50 -1.82 -21.84
C ASN A 427 -8.45 -2.02 -23.36
N ASP A 428 -9.60 -2.18 -24.01
CA ASP A 428 -9.71 -2.27 -25.47
C ASP A 428 -9.49 -0.91 -26.13
N PRO A 429 -8.40 -0.72 -26.92
CA PRO A 429 -8.11 0.55 -27.56
C PRO A 429 -9.20 1.08 -28.51
N VAL A 430 -9.94 0.20 -29.19
CA VAL A 430 -10.98 0.62 -30.14
C VAL A 430 -12.16 1.23 -29.38
N ARG A 431 -12.59 0.56 -28.30
CA ARG A 431 -13.60 1.09 -27.39
C ARG A 431 -13.14 2.39 -26.74
N ALA A 432 -11.91 2.45 -26.25
CA ALA A 432 -11.36 3.64 -25.61
C ALA A 432 -11.26 4.83 -26.59
N GLU A 433 -10.86 4.61 -27.84
CA GLU A 433 -10.86 5.65 -28.86
C GLU A 433 -12.26 6.24 -29.05
N LYS A 434 -13.26 5.38 -29.25
CA LYS A 434 -14.65 5.82 -29.42
C LYS A 434 -15.15 6.62 -28.21
N GLU A 435 -14.87 6.15 -27.00
CA GLU A 435 -15.32 6.82 -25.77
C GLU A 435 -14.59 8.16 -25.51
N LEU A 436 -13.33 8.30 -25.92
CA LEU A 436 -12.49 9.46 -25.58
C LEU A 436 -12.39 10.51 -26.71
N CYS A 437 -12.52 10.08 -27.97
CA CYS A 437 -12.33 10.95 -29.14
C CYS A 437 -13.66 11.39 -29.79
N GLY A 438 -14.78 10.70 -29.53
CA GLY A 438 -16.07 10.92 -30.20
C GLY A 438 -16.28 9.98 -31.37
#